data_AF-A0A4D4KW39-F1
#
_entry.id   AF-A0A4D4KW39-F1
#
_cell.length_a   1.000
_cell.length_b   1.000
_cell.length_c   1.000
_cell.angle_alpha   90.00
_cell.angle_beta   90.00
_cell.angle_gamma   90.00
#
_symmetry.space_group_name_H-M   'P 1'
#
loop_
_entity.id
_entity.type
_entity.pdbx_description
1 polymer ?
#
loop_
_entity_poly.entity_id
_entity_poly.type
_entity_poly.pdbx_seq_one_letter_code
_entity_poly.pdbx_strand_id
1 'polypeptide(L)' 'MDDKTLTLRFWGGVCNTYSVSAKETSDKVTLDLKSKPKHPGRACILIAKQLEEKVTLKEPLDGRKVVDGSTGKTVPLRK' A
#
# COMPACT_ATOMS: atom_id res chain seq x y z
N MET A 1 -19.91 3.02 -0.30
CA MET A 1 -18.45 2.87 -0.33
C MET A 1 -18.12 1.76 0.62
N ASP A 2 -17.52 0.69 0.12
CA ASP A 2 -17.15 -0.46 0.93
C ASP A 2 -16.14 -0.03 1.99
N ASP A 3 -16.59 0.08 3.24
CA ASP A 3 -15.83 0.39 4.46
C ASP A 3 -14.66 -0.57 4.74
N LYS A 4 -14.58 -1.63 3.93
CA LYS A 4 -13.52 -2.65 3.93
C LYS A 4 -12.50 -2.46 2.81
N THR A 5 -12.64 -1.50 1.91
CA THR A 5 -11.65 -1.30 0.82
C THR A 5 -10.80 -0.06 1.10
N LEU A 6 -9.49 -0.25 1.22
CA LEU A 6 -8.51 0.84 1.27
C LEU A 6 -7.84 1.03 -0.08
N THR A 7 -7.75 2.27 -0.53
CA THR A 7 -6.94 2.65 -1.69
C THR A 7 -5.66 3.32 -1.20
N LEU A 8 -4.53 2.66 -1.42
CA LEU A 8 -3.20 3.17 -1.12
C LEU A 8 -2.69 3.99 -2.30
N ARG A 9 -2.20 5.20 -2.04
CA ARG A 9 -1.55 6.08 -3.03
C ARG A 9 -0.08 6.23 -2.67
N PHE A 10 0.81 5.93 -3.60
CA PHE A 10 2.26 5.98 -3.37
C PHE A 10 3.02 6.30 -4.65
N TRP A 11 4.30 6.66 -4.52
CA TRP A 11 5.20 6.82 -5.65
C TRP A 11 6.04 5.57 -5.83
N GLY A 12 6.11 5.07 -7.07
CA GLY A 12 6.89 3.88 -7.40
C GLY A 12 7.54 3.97 -8.77
N GLY A 13 8.67 3.29 -8.94
CA GLY A 13 9.33 3.08 -10.22
C GLY A 13 8.44 2.31 -11.20
N VAL A 14 8.42 2.74 -12.46
CA VAL A 14 7.53 2.19 -13.51
C VAL A 14 7.83 0.76 -13.92
N CYS A 15 9.07 0.30 -13.71
CA CYS A 15 9.52 -1.04 -14.09
C CYS A 15 9.22 -2.10 -13.03
N ASN A 16 8.59 -1.76 -11.90
CA ASN A 16 8.25 -2.73 -10.86
C ASN A 16 6.74 -3.04 -10.88
N THR A 17 6.38 -4.26 -10.48
CA THR A 17 5.06 -4.59 -9.99
C THR A 17 5.01 -4.33 -8.49
N TYR A 18 3.83 -3.97 -8.01
CA TYR A 18 3.57 -3.71 -6.60
C TYR A 18 2.47 -4.63 -6.11
N SER A 19 2.53 -4.96 -4.82
CA SER A 19 1.49 -5.72 -4.16
C SER A 19 1.38 -5.22 -2.74
N VAL A 20 0.15 -4.94 -2.30
CA VAL A 20 -0.14 -4.48 -0.95
C VAL A 20 -0.78 -5.62 -0.15
N SER A 21 -0.42 -5.74 1.11
CA SER A 21 -1.09 -6.62 2.06
C SER A 21 -1.40 -5.88 3.35
N ALA A 22 -2.50 -6.26 4.00
CA ALA A 22 -2.93 -5.68 5.26
C ALA A 22 -2.81 -6.72 6.38
N LYS A 23 -2.20 -6.32 7.50
CA LYS A 23 -2.25 -7.04 8.77
C LYS A 23 -3.13 -6.26 9.73
N GLU A 24 -4.23 -6.86 10.12
CA GLU A 24 -5.25 -6.20 10.94
C GLU A 24 -5.16 -6.67 12.40
N THR A 25 -5.21 -5.70 13.31
CA THR A 25 -5.49 -5.91 14.73
C THR A 25 -6.74 -5.10 15.11
N SER A 26 -7.17 -5.22 16.36
CA SER A 26 -8.32 -4.46 16.88
C SER A 26 -8.11 -2.94 16.85
N ASP A 27 -6.88 -2.46 16.98
CA ASP A 27 -6.55 -1.03 17.09
C ASP A 27 -5.95 -0.41 15.81
N LYS A 28 -5.36 -1.22 14.93
CA LYS A 28 -4.60 -0.75 13.77
C LYS A 28 -4.61 -1.71 12.60
N VAL A 29 -4.33 -1.14 11.43
CA VAL A 29 -4.13 -1.83 10.16
C VAL A 29 -2.73 -1.50 9.67
N THR A 30 -1.85 -2.49 9.64
CA THR A 30 -0.48 -2.33 9.12
C THR A 30 -0.45 -2.74 7.65
N LEU A 31 -0.06 -1.82 6.77
CA LEU A 31 0.07 -2.03 5.34
C LEU A 31 1.51 -2.38 4.98
N ASP A 32 1.70 -3.46 4.23
CA ASP A 32 2.99 -3.89 3.72
C ASP A 32 2.96 -3.79 2.19
N LEU A 33 3.77 -2.87 1.63
CA LEU A 33 3.93 -2.67 0.20
C LEU A 33 5.17 -3.40 -0.29
N LYS A 34 4.99 -4.43 -1.11
CA LYS A 34 6.07 -5.16 -1.76
C LYS A 34 6.23 -4.67 -3.18
N SER A 35 7.49 -4.55 -3.62
CA SER A 35 7.81 -4.27 -5.02
C SER A 35 8.69 -5.37 -5.60
N LYS A 36 8.49 -5.69 -6.88
CA LYS A 36 9.30 -6.66 -7.62
C LYS A 36 9.61 -6.11 -9.03
N PRO A 37 10.83 -6.27 -9.55
CA PRO A 37 11.12 -5.91 -10.94
C PRO A 37 10.25 -6.71 -11.92
N LYS A 38 9.62 -6.05 -12.89
CA LYS A 38 8.87 -6.69 -13.99
C LYS A 38 9.78 -7.49 -14.91
N HIS A 39 10.98 -6.97 -15.16
CA HIS A 39 11.96 -7.54 -16.07
C HIS A 39 13.34 -7.58 -15.38
N PRO A 40 13.63 -8.63 -14.60
CA PRO A 40 14.92 -8.80 -13.95
C PRO A 40 16.08 -8.74 -14.96
N GLY A 41 17.16 -8.03 -14.61
CA GLY A 41 18.34 -7.88 -15.46
C GLY A 41 18.21 -6.87 -16.61
N ARG A 42 17.02 -6.29 -16.86
CA ARG A 42 16.83 -5.24 -17.87
C ARG A 42 17.04 -3.87 -17.24
N ALA A 43 17.76 -3.00 -17.95
CA ALA A 43 17.90 -1.60 -17.55
C ALA A 43 16.51 -0.94 -17.41
N CYS A 44 16.35 -0.15 -16.36
CA CYS A 44 15.13 0.58 -16.07
C CYS A 44 15.38 2.08 -16.08
N ILE A 45 14.46 2.83 -16.69
CA ILE A 45 14.46 4.29 -16.63
C ILE A 45 14.18 4.76 -15.20
N LEU A 46 14.93 5.76 -14.72
CA LEU A 46 14.76 6.35 -13.39
C LEU A 46 13.57 7.31 -13.36
N ILE A 47 12.36 6.76 -13.48
CA ILE A 47 11.10 7.51 -13.39
C ILE A 47 10.21 6.86 -12.35
N ALA A 48 9.82 7.67 -11.36
CA ALA A 48 8.73 7.35 -10.46
C ALA A 48 7.42 7.93 -10.97
N LYS A 49 6.32 7.22 -10.75
CA LYS A 49 4.95 7.72 -10.98
C LYS A 49 4.13 7.52 -9.72
N GLN A 50 3.11 8.37 -9.56
CA GLN A 50 2.08 8.12 -8.56
C GLN A 50 1.23 6.93 -9.03
N LEU A 51 1.07 5.95 -8.14
CA LEU A 51 0.38 4.69 -8.36
C LEU A 51 -0.69 4.52 -7.28
N GLU A 52 -1.68 3.71 -7.60
CA GLU A 52 -2.74 3.33 -6.68
C GLU A 52 -2.82 1.81 -6.59
N GLU A 53 -2.94 1.29 -5.38
CA GLU A 53 -3.18 -0.13 -5.11
C GLU A 53 -4.35 -0.25 -4.14
N LYS A 54 -5.19 -1.26 -4.33
CA LYS A 54 -6.33 -1.51 -3.45
C LYS A 54 -6.07 -2.72 -2.57
N VAL A 55 -6.49 -2.64 -1.32
CA VAL A 55 -6.50 -3.77 -0.41
C VAL A 55 -7.86 -3.89 0.24
N THR A 56 -8.36 -5.12 0.28
CA THR A 56 -9.59 -5.45 1.00
C THR A 56 -9.24 -5.92 2.40
N LEU A 57 -9.86 -5.29 3.39
CA LEU A 57 -9.80 -5.61 4.80
C LEU A 57 -10.83 -6.70 5.14
N LYS A 58 -10.52 -7.49 6.16
CA LYS A 58 -11.44 -8.47 6.74
C LYS A 58 -12.58 -7.76 7.48
N GLU A 59 -12.23 -6.70 8.20
CA GLU A 59 -13.16 -5.89 9.00
C GLU A 59 -13.19 -4.43 8.50
N PRO A 60 -14.28 -3.69 8.77
CA PRO A 60 -14.36 -2.27 8.44
C PRO A 60 -13.22 -1.47 9.08
N LEU A 61 -12.73 -0.40 8.45
CA LEU A 61 -11.62 0.38 9.03
C LEU A 61 -12.00 0.97 10.40
N ASP A 62 -13.23 1.44 10.58
CA ASP A 62 -13.84 1.89 11.85
C ASP A 62 -12.92 2.69 12.79
N GLY A 63 -12.22 3.70 12.24
CA GLY A 63 -11.33 4.56 13.02
C GLY A 63 -10.00 3.94 13.44
N ARG A 64 -9.72 2.68 13.07
CA ARG A 64 -8.41 2.04 13.28
C ARG A 64 -7.30 2.83 12.60
N LYS A 65 -6.14 2.90 13.27
CA LYS A 65 -4.98 3.60 12.74
C LYS A 65 -4.38 2.82 11.58
N VAL A 66 -4.09 3.49 10.46
CA VAL A 66 -3.34 2.87 9.36
C VAL A 66 -1.85 3.16 9.54
N VAL A 67 -1.04 2.12 9.48
CA VAL A 67 0.41 2.18 9.71
C VAL A 67 1.15 1.62 8.50
N ASP A 68 2.19 2.30 8.05
CA ASP A 68 3.13 1.79 7.06
C ASP A 68 4.06 0.78 7.74
N GLY A 69 4.04 -0.48 7.28
CA GLY A 69 4.80 -1.57 7.85
C GLY A 69 6.32 -1.46 7.65
N SER A 70 6.78 -0.71 6.63
CA SER A 70 8.21 -0.49 6.38
C SER A 70 8.80 0.58 7.31
N THR A 71 8.01 1.58 7.70
CA THR A 71 8.48 2.73 8.48
C THR A 71 7.95 2.76 9.91
N GLY A 72 6.90 2.00 10.20
CA GLY A 72 6.17 2.06 11.47
C GLY A 72 5.37 3.35 11.67
N LYS A 73 5.30 4.22 10.66
CA LYS A 73 4.64 5.53 10.77
C LYS A 73 3.16 5.44 10.42
N THR A 74 2.34 6.25 11.08
CA THR A 74 0.93 6.41 10.73
C THR A 74 0.79 7.06 9.36
N VAL A 75 -0.06 6.46 8.52
CA VAL A 75 -0.41 6.99 7.20
C VAL A 75 -1.64 7.89 7.32
N PRO A 76 -1.60 9.15 6.84
CA PRO A 76 -2.77 10.02 6.84
C PRO A 76 -3.89 9.45 5.96
N LEU A 77 -5.08 9.34 6.53
CA LEU A 77 -6.28 8.98 5.79
C LEU A 77 -6.83 10.22 5.06
N ARG A 78 -7.03 10.11 3.74
CA ARG A 78 -7.81 11.08 2.97
C ARG A 78 -9.21 10.51 2.75
N LYS A 79 -10.23 11.30 3.10
CA LYS A 79 -11.64 11.03 2.76
C LYS A 79 -11.95 11.49 1.35
#